data_AF-A0AAV6AVP5-F1
#
_entry.id   AF-A0AAV6AVP5-F1
#
_cell.length_a   1.000
_cell.length_b   1.000
_cell.length_c   1.000
_cell.angle_alpha   90.00
_cell.angle_beta   90.00
_cell.angle_gamma   90.00
#
_symmetry.space_group_name_H-M   'P 1'
#
loop_
_entity.id
_entity.type
_entity.pdbx_description
1 polymer ?
#
loop_
_entity_poly.entity_id
_entity_poly.type
_entity_poly.pdbx_seq_one_letter_code
_entity_poly.pdbx_strand_id
1 'polypeptide(L)'
;MSCFERTSAGALAALALALAAPDAGAQERAVPPENQTAVAVTIYNENLALVKDRRRVDLTGGLQRLSFIDVSAQIRPETALLSGGGVSVVEQNFDFDLLTPQSLLEKAIGREVRIVRTHPETGEDLVETGTLLSVANGIVLRIGDRIELNPP
;
A
#
# COMPACT_ATOMS: atom_id res chain seq x y z
N MET A 1 43.63 -38.57 14.96
CA MET A 1 43.42 -39.80 15.76
C MET A 1 42.34 -39.46 16.75
N SER A 2 41.09 -39.87 16.67
CA SER A 2 40.40 -41.13 16.32
C SER A 2 38.91 -40.76 16.21
N CYS A 3 37.98 -41.42 15.53
CA CYS A 3 37.92 -42.55 14.62
C CYS A 3 36.56 -42.37 13.90
N PHE A 4 36.51 -42.75 12.63
CA PHE A 4 35.32 -42.66 11.76
C PHE A 4 34.59 -43.99 11.85
N GLU A 5 33.29 -44.00 12.13
CA GLU A 5 32.44 -45.17 11.87
C GLU A 5 31.28 -44.79 10.94
N ARG A 6 31.15 -45.62 9.92
CA ARG A 6 30.35 -45.46 8.72
C ARG A 6 29.44 -46.68 8.70
N THR A 7 28.13 -46.51 8.82
CA THR A 7 27.18 -47.63 8.66
C THR A 7 25.99 -47.18 7.85
N SER A 8 25.85 -47.83 6.68
CA SER A 8 24.73 -47.74 5.76
C SER A 8 23.63 -48.73 6.14
N ALA A 9 22.36 -48.36 5.96
CA ALA A 9 21.36 -49.10 5.16
C ALA A 9 19.92 -48.69 5.56
N GLY A 10 19.21 -48.18 4.55
CA GLY A 10 17.79 -48.38 4.24
C GLY A 10 16.76 -48.52 5.36
N ALA A 11 15.85 -47.55 5.42
CA ALA A 11 14.42 -47.83 5.56
C ALA A 11 13.62 -46.67 4.97
N LEU A 12 12.67 -47.00 4.09
CA LEU A 12 11.65 -46.10 3.59
C LEU A 12 10.92 -45.44 4.78
N ALA A 13 10.88 -44.12 4.83
CA ALA A 13 10.00 -43.38 5.72
C ALA A 13 9.17 -42.40 4.89
N ALA A 14 7.88 -42.49 5.11
CA ALA A 14 6.81 -41.91 4.33
C ALA A 14 6.84 -40.38 4.24
N LEU A 15 6.48 -39.90 3.04
CA LEU A 15 5.57 -38.80 2.78
C LEU A 15 5.16 -37.96 4.01
N ALA A 16 5.85 -36.84 4.21
CA ALA A 16 5.28 -35.68 4.88
C ALA A 16 5.30 -34.53 3.87
N LEU A 17 4.29 -34.48 2.98
CA LEU A 17 3.89 -33.21 2.41
C LEU A 17 3.41 -32.37 3.60
N ALA A 18 4.27 -31.51 4.11
CA ALA A 18 3.86 -30.42 4.95
C ALA A 18 2.89 -29.58 4.10
N LEU A 19 1.59 -29.80 4.30
CA LEU A 19 0.57 -28.84 3.96
C LEU A 19 0.95 -27.57 4.71
N ALA A 20 1.57 -26.63 3.99
CA ALA A 20 1.58 -25.24 4.40
C ALA A 20 0.10 -24.88 4.59
N ALA A 21 -0.34 -24.84 5.85
CA ALA A 21 -1.61 -24.24 6.16
C ALA A 21 -1.56 -22.84 5.54
N PRO A 22 -2.52 -22.44 4.70
CA PRO A 22 -2.64 -21.02 4.42
C PRO A 22 -2.80 -20.39 5.80
N ASP A 23 -1.88 -19.49 6.16
CA ASP A 23 -2.14 -18.56 7.25
C ASP A 23 -3.54 -18.05 6.98
N ALA A 24 -4.49 -18.44 7.84
CA ALA A 24 -5.81 -17.87 7.85
C ALA A 24 -5.67 -16.46 8.44
N GLY A 25 -4.81 -15.65 7.84
CA GLY A 25 -4.76 -14.23 8.01
C GLY A 25 -6.13 -13.74 7.63
N ALA A 26 -6.83 -13.15 8.58
CA ALA A 26 -8.14 -12.57 8.37
C ALA A 26 -8.10 -11.75 7.07
N GLN A 27 -8.88 -12.17 6.06
CA GLN A 27 -8.93 -11.48 4.79
C GLN A 27 -9.32 -10.02 5.06
N GLU A 28 -8.55 -9.10 4.48
CA GLU A 28 -8.81 -7.68 4.62
C GLU A 28 -10.12 -7.33 3.91
N ARG A 29 -11.07 -6.78 4.67
CA ARG A 29 -12.35 -6.34 4.16
C ARG A 29 -12.36 -4.82 4.04
N ALA A 30 -12.55 -4.33 2.82
CA ALA A 30 -12.77 -2.92 2.56
C ALA A 30 -14.09 -2.44 3.17
N VAL A 31 -14.05 -1.27 3.81
CA VAL A 31 -15.19 -0.50 4.30
C VAL A 31 -15.20 0.81 3.49
N PRO A 32 -15.84 0.81 2.31
CA PRO A 32 -15.86 1.98 1.44
C PRO A 32 -16.76 3.11 2.01
N PRO A 33 -16.69 4.33 1.45
CA PRO A 33 -17.54 5.45 1.88
C PRO A 33 -19.04 5.16 1.76
N GLU A 34 -19.44 4.18 0.94
CA GLU A 34 -20.84 3.75 0.75
C GLU A 34 -21.45 3.17 2.04
N ASN A 35 -20.61 2.68 2.95
CA ASN A 35 -21.02 2.18 4.26
C ASN A 35 -21.25 3.29 5.28
N GLN A 36 -20.96 4.55 4.93
CA GLN A 36 -21.12 5.71 5.80
C GLN A 36 -22.59 6.03 6.06
N THR A 37 -22.95 6.09 7.34
CA THR A 37 -24.33 6.36 7.79
C THR A 37 -24.49 7.76 8.38
N ALA A 38 -23.39 8.37 8.83
CA ALA A 38 -23.38 9.74 9.34
C ALA A 38 -21.94 10.28 9.32
N VAL A 39 -21.82 11.59 9.06
CA VAL A 39 -20.60 12.36 9.32
C VAL A 39 -20.98 13.63 10.06
N ALA A 40 -20.18 13.99 11.06
CA ALA A 40 -20.26 15.29 11.72
C ALA A 40 -18.86 15.89 11.80
N VAL A 41 -18.77 17.19 11.51
CA VAL A 41 -17.52 17.96 11.56
C VAL A 41 -17.70 19.11 12.53
N THR A 42 -16.80 19.23 13.50
CA THR A 42 -16.72 20.38 14.40
C THR A 42 -15.40 21.10 14.13
N ILE A 43 -15.48 22.38 13.74
CA ILE A 43 -14.33 23.18 13.37
C ILE A 43 -13.84 23.96 14.59
N TYR A 44 -12.54 23.89 14.84
CA TYR A 44 -11.84 24.68 15.85
C TYR A 44 -10.99 25.75 15.18
N ASN A 45 -10.43 26.64 15.99
CA ASN A 45 -9.37 27.53 15.55
C ASN A 45 -8.10 26.73 15.16
N GLU A 46 -7.12 27.41 14.57
CA GLU A 46 -5.81 26.83 14.23
C GLU A 46 -5.86 25.69 13.20
N ASN A 47 -6.82 25.73 12.27
CA ASN A 47 -6.99 24.74 11.20
C ASN A 47 -7.22 23.31 11.70
N LEU A 48 -7.77 23.14 12.92
CA LEU A 48 -8.13 21.84 13.46
C LEU A 48 -9.63 21.57 13.33
N ALA A 49 -10.00 20.33 13.02
CA ALA A 49 -11.38 19.87 13.05
C ALA A 49 -11.48 18.51 13.74
N LEU A 50 -12.56 18.32 14.51
CA LEU A 50 -12.97 17.01 14.99
C LEU A 50 -13.95 16.42 13.99
N VAL A 51 -13.61 15.26 13.42
CA VAL A 51 -14.46 14.51 12.50
C VAL A 51 -14.99 13.27 13.21
N LYS A 52 -16.31 13.09 13.18
CA LYS A 52 -16.99 11.86 13.61
C LYS A 52 -17.60 11.19 12.38
N ASP A 53 -17.00 10.11 11.92
CA ASP A 53 -17.52 9.25 10.86
C ASP A 53 -18.12 7.98 11.48
N ARG A 54 -19.35 7.62 11.07
CA ARG A 54 -20.00 6.37 11.49
C ARG A 54 -20.34 5.53 10.27
N ARG A 55 -19.70 4.36 10.17
CA ARG A 55 -19.95 3.37 9.10
C ARG A 55 -20.65 2.13 9.63
N ARG A 56 -21.51 1.51 8.82
CA ARG A 56 -22.13 0.21 9.10
C ARG A 56 -21.28 -0.89 8.47
N VAL A 57 -20.88 -1.86 9.28
CA VAL A 57 -20.09 -3.01 8.84
C VAL A 57 -20.70 -4.28 9.43
N ASP A 58 -20.93 -5.28 8.60
CA ASP A 58 -21.37 -6.59 9.07
C ASP A 58 -20.17 -7.38 9.55
N LEU A 59 -20.06 -7.59 10.85
CA LEU A 59 -18.94 -8.32 11.43
C LEU A 59 -19.29 -9.80 11.54
N THR A 60 -18.30 -10.64 11.25
CA THR A 60 -18.36 -12.07 11.56
C THR A 60 -17.55 -12.30 12.83
N GLY A 61 -17.90 -13.31 13.62
CA GLY A 61 -17.11 -13.65 14.81
C GLY A 61 -15.65 -13.97 14.48
N GLY A 62 -14.75 -13.65 15.42
CA GLY A 62 -13.31 -13.90 15.29
C GLY A 62 -12.50 -12.64 14.94
N LEU A 63 -11.23 -12.84 14.60
CA LEU A 63 -10.34 -11.76 14.18
C LEU A 63 -10.67 -11.35 12.74
N GLN A 64 -10.86 -10.05 12.54
CA GLN A 64 -11.12 -9.46 11.23
C GLN A 64 -10.22 -8.26 10.99
N ARG A 65 -9.73 -8.11 9.76
CA ARG A 65 -9.03 -6.91 9.31
C ARG A 65 -9.99 -6.05 8.49
N LEU A 66 -10.17 -4.80 8.90
CA LEU A 66 -11.06 -3.85 8.23
C LEU A 66 -10.24 -2.67 7.70
N SER A 67 -10.49 -2.31 6.44
CA SER A 67 -9.81 -1.21 5.75
C SER A 67 -10.78 -0.06 5.52
N PHE A 68 -10.66 1.02 6.29
CA PHE A 68 -11.52 2.20 6.14
C PHE A 68 -10.97 3.08 5.03
N ILE A 69 -11.62 3.02 3.86
CA ILE A 69 -11.20 3.76 2.67
C ILE A 69 -11.75 5.19 2.73
N ASP A 70 -11.05 6.15 2.15
CA ASP A 70 -11.51 7.55 2.04
C ASP A 70 -11.69 8.21 3.43
N VAL A 71 -10.69 8.01 4.29
CA VAL A 71 -10.51 8.81 5.51
C VAL A 71 -9.72 10.07 5.17
N SER A 72 -9.87 11.13 5.98
CA SER A 72 -9.23 12.41 5.72
C SER A 72 -7.71 12.26 5.52
N ALA A 73 -7.19 12.78 4.42
CA ALA A 73 -5.76 12.87 4.15
C ALA A 73 -5.00 13.78 5.15
N GLN A 74 -5.72 14.56 5.96
CA GLN A 74 -5.12 15.39 7.02
C GLN A 74 -5.39 14.84 8.42
N ILE A 75 -5.88 13.59 8.53
CA ILE A 75 -6.08 12.95 9.82
C ILE A 75 -4.74 12.81 10.54
N ARG A 76 -4.75 13.01 11.86
CA ARG A 76 -3.64 12.69 12.74
C ARG A 76 -3.85 11.27 13.27
N PRO A 77 -3.11 10.26 12.78
CA PRO A 77 -3.39 8.85 13.08
C PRO A 77 -3.40 8.54 14.57
N GLU A 78 -2.58 9.26 15.34
CA GLU A 78 -2.44 9.11 16.78
C GLU A 78 -3.69 9.55 17.56
N THR A 79 -4.60 10.27 16.89
CA THR A 79 -5.85 10.78 17.48
C THR A 79 -7.08 9.97 17.06
N ALA A 80 -6.94 9.04 16.13
CA ALA A 80 -8.04 8.28 15.59
C ALA A 80 -8.50 7.21 16.58
N LEU A 81 -9.75 7.29 17.03
CA LEU A 81 -10.37 6.31 17.91
C LEU A 81 -11.47 5.55 17.18
N LEU A 82 -11.36 4.23 17.14
CA LEU A 82 -12.38 3.34 16.60
C LEU A 82 -13.18 2.70 17.75
N SER A 83 -14.51 2.70 17.64
CA SER A 83 -15.38 2.02 18.61
C SER A 83 -16.62 1.43 17.91
N GLY A 84 -17.12 0.32 18.45
CA GLY A 84 -18.28 -0.40 17.89
C GLY A 84 -18.84 -1.40 18.89
N GLY A 85 -20.12 -1.75 18.74
CA GLY A 85 -20.78 -2.71 19.62
C GLY A 85 -20.19 -4.11 19.45
N GLY A 86 -19.67 -4.71 20.53
CA GLY A 86 -19.15 -6.08 20.53
C GLY A 86 -17.78 -6.24 19.85
N VAL A 87 -17.05 -5.15 19.63
CA VAL A 87 -15.73 -5.17 18.97
C VAL A 87 -14.65 -4.76 19.97
N SER A 88 -13.52 -5.46 19.92
CA SER A 88 -12.28 -5.04 20.57
C SER A 88 -11.24 -4.76 19.49
N VAL A 89 -10.60 -3.58 19.56
CA VAL A 89 -9.56 -3.18 18.61
C VAL A 89 -8.23 -3.73 19.12
N VAL A 90 -7.64 -4.64 18.36
CA VAL A 90 -6.33 -5.23 18.67
C VAL A 90 -5.19 -4.35 18.15
N GLU A 91 -5.33 -3.90 16.92
CA GLU A 91 -4.33 -3.11 16.20
C GLU A 91 -5.04 -2.08 15.32
N GLN A 92 -4.41 -0.92 15.17
CA GLN A 92 -4.86 0.13 14.27
C GLN A 92 -3.63 0.65 13.53
N ASN A 93 -3.64 0.47 12.21
CA ASN A 93 -2.64 1.02 11.30
C ASN A 93 -3.29 2.09 10.43
N PHE A 94 -2.51 3.08 10.06
CA PHE A 94 -2.91 4.11 9.11
C PHE A 94 -1.97 4.09 7.91
N ASP A 95 -2.51 3.64 6.78
CA ASP A 95 -1.79 3.59 5.53
C ASP A 95 -2.01 4.92 4.78
N PHE A 96 -1.03 5.81 4.92
CA PHE A 96 -1.03 7.08 4.20
C PHE A 96 -0.49 6.91 2.77
N ASP A 97 -1.24 6.21 1.92
CA ASP A 97 -0.89 6.07 0.52
C ASP A 97 -1.65 7.09 -0.33
N LEU A 98 -1.32 8.37 -0.13
CA LEU A 98 -1.80 9.38 -1.07
C LEU A 98 -1.17 9.09 -2.43
N LEU A 99 -2.00 8.72 -3.41
CA LEU A 99 -1.66 8.70 -4.84
C LEU A 99 -1.39 10.12 -5.35
N THR A 100 -0.33 10.74 -4.82
CA THR A 100 0.22 11.99 -5.32
C THR A 100 1.04 11.68 -6.58
N PRO A 101 1.17 12.64 -7.51
CA PRO A 101 2.09 12.49 -8.65
C PRO A 101 3.49 12.05 -8.20
N GLN A 102 3.96 12.58 -7.07
CA GLN A 102 5.24 12.21 -6.49
C GLN A 102 5.27 10.74 -6.01
N SER A 103 4.30 10.28 -5.22
CA SER A 103 4.24 8.88 -4.76
C SER A 103 4.15 7.86 -5.91
N LEU A 104 3.46 8.22 -7.00
CA LEU A 104 3.35 7.40 -8.20
C LEU A 104 4.69 7.28 -8.90
N LEU A 105 5.42 8.39 -9.02
CA LEU A 105 6.77 8.41 -9.57
C LEU A 105 7.76 7.66 -8.67
N GLU A 106 7.66 7.79 -7.34
CA GLU A 106 8.49 7.06 -6.37
C GLU A 106 8.31 5.54 -6.51
N LYS A 107 7.06 5.07 -6.66
CA LYS A 107 6.76 3.64 -6.93
C LYS A 107 7.20 3.17 -8.32
N ALA A 108 7.39 4.09 -9.25
CA ALA A 108 7.83 3.82 -10.61
C ALA A 108 9.37 3.81 -10.77
N ILE A 109 10.15 4.10 -9.72
CA ILE A 109 11.62 4.00 -9.78
C ILE A 109 12.03 2.57 -10.17
N GLY A 110 12.93 2.46 -11.14
CA GLY A 110 13.40 1.21 -11.73
C GLY A 110 12.43 0.58 -12.72
N ARG A 111 11.25 1.16 -12.94
CA ARG A 111 10.27 0.69 -13.92
C ARG A 111 10.37 1.48 -15.23
N GLU A 112 9.88 0.85 -16.28
CA GLU A 112 9.71 1.48 -17.58
C GLU A 112 8.48 2.39 -17.56
N VAL A 113 8.65 3.64 -17.99
CA VAL A 113 7.63 4.68 -18.06
C VAL A 113 7.60 5.29 -19.46
N ARG A 114 6.41 5.72 -19.90
CA ARG A 114 6.25 6.46 -21.16
C ARG A 114 6.23 7.95 -20.87
N ILE A 115 7.06 8.69 -21.59
CA ILE A 115 7.13 10.15 -21.58
C ILE A 115 6.40 10.65 -22.81
N VAL A 116 5.46 11.58 -22.63
CA VAL A 116 4.72 12.22 -23.71
C VAL A 116 5.15 13.69 -23.77
N ARG A 117 5.66 14.12 -24.92
CA ARG A 117 6.07 15.51 -25.18
C ARG A 117 5.23 16.06 -26.31
N THR A 118 4.43 17.08 -26.02
CA THR A 118 3.65 17.76 -27.05
C THR A 118 4.49 18.86 -27.68
N HIS A 119 4.64 18.82 -29.01
CA HIS A 119 5.39 19.83 -29.73
C HIS A 119 4.63 21.17 -29.69
N PRO A 120 5.23 22.27 -29.20
CA PRO A 120 4.48 23.51 -28.89
C PRO A 120 3.91 24.21 -30.13
N GLU A 121 4.49 23.98 -31.31
CA GLU A 121 4.07 24.61 -32.57
C GLU A 121 3.10 23.76 -33.40
N THR A 122 3.23 22.43 -33.36
CA THR A 122 2.44 21.52 -34.20
C THR A 122 1.35 20.78 -33.42
N GLY A 123 1.45 20.71 -32.09
CA GLY A 123 0.54 19.98 -31.23
C GLY A 123 0.66 18.46 -31.32
N GLU A 124 1.66 17.94 -32.04
CA GLU A 124 1.90 16.51 -32.15
C GLU A 124 2.60 15.96 -30.89
N ASP A 125 2.15 14.79 -30.43
CA ASP A 125 2.73 14.10 -29.28
C ASP A 125 3.88 13.18 -29.71
N LEU A 126 5.07 13.46 -29.20
CA LEU A 126 6.21 12.55 -29.23
C LEU A 126 6.17 11.66 -27.99
N VAL A 127 6.01 10.35 -28.19
CA VAL A 127 6.02 9.38 -27.09
C VAL A 127 7.36 8.64 -27.07
N GLU A 128 8.12 8.81 -26.01
CA GLU A 128 9.37 8.09 -25.76
C GLU A 128 9.24 7.16 -24.55
N THR A 129 10.00 6.08 -24.55
CA THR A 129 9.99 5.10 -23.46
C THR A 129 11.34 5.14 -22.75
N GLY A 130 11.33 5.15 -21.41
CA GLY A 130 12.54 5.20 -20.61
C GLY A 130 12.35 4.60 -19.22
N THR A 131 13.46 4.34 -18.54
CA THR A 131 13.46 3.87 -17.15
C THR A 131 13.58 5.05 -16.20
N LEU A 132 12.68 5.14 -15.22
CA LEU A 132 12.77 6.16 -14.16
C LEU A 132 13.84 5.75 -13.15
N LEU A 133 14.87 6.58 -12.97
CA LEU A 133 15.99 6.28 -12.10
C LEU A 133 15.88 6.97 -10.73
N SER A 134 15.34 8.19 -10.69
CA SER A 134 15.21 8.96 -9.45
C SER A 134 14.18 10.07 -9.57
N VAL A 135 13.62 10.46 -8.44
CA VAL A 135 12.60 11.53 -8.28
C VAL A 135 12.87 12.42 -7.07
N ALA A 136 13.92 12.15 -6.29
CA ALA A 136 14.14 12.76 -4.97
C ALA A 136 14.52 14.26 -5.03
N ASN A 137 15.23 14.68 -6.09
CA ASN A 137 15.68 16.07 -6.30
C ASN A 137 15.46 16.51 -7.75
N GLY A 138 14.33 16.07 -8.33
CA GLY A 138 14.06 16.16 -9.76
C GLY A 138 13.96 14.78 -10.41
N ILE A 139 13.40 14.75 -11.62
CA ILE A 139 13.11 13.54 -12.38
C ILE A 139 14.36 13.16 -13.18
N VAL A 140 14.86 11.94 -12.99
CA VAL A 140 15.99 11.39 -13.74
C VAL A 140 15.53 10.18 -14.54
N LEU A 141 15.68 10.23 -15.85
CA LEU A 141 15.25 9.17 -16.77
C LEU A 141 16.44 8.63 -17.57
N ARG A 142 16.41 7.34 -17.86
CA ARG A 142 17.26 6.71 -18.88
C ARG A 142 16.42 6.42 -20.11
N ILE A 143 16.76 7.01 -21.24
CA ILE A 143 16.09 6.78 -22.54
C ILE A 143 17.15 6.18 -23.47
N GLY A 144 17.06 4.88 -23.74
CA GLY A 144 18.14 4.16 -24.43
C GLY A 144 19.48 4.32 -23.68
N ASP A 145 20.48 4.89 -24.34
CA ASP A 145 21.83 5.08 -23.80
C ASP A 145 22.08 6.45 -23.15
N ARG A 146 21.09 7.36 -23.13
CA ARG A 146 21.22 8.71 -22.55
C ARG A 146 20.48 8.87 -21.22
N ILE A 147 21.01 9.74 -20.36
CA ILE A 147 20.39 10.16 -19.10
C ILE A 147 19.86 11.58 -19.25
N GLU A 148 18.61 11.80 -18.86
CA GLU A 148 17.96 13.11 -18.92
C GLU A 148 17.50 13.53 -17.52
N LEU A 149 17.71 14.81 -17.21
CA LEU A 149 17.41 15.44 -15.92
C LEU A 149 16.30 16.47 -16.13
N ASN A 150 15.23 16.38 -15.34
CA ASN A 150 14.08 17.29 -15.40
C ASN A 150 13.62 17.57 -16.84
N PRO A 151 13.14 16.54 -17.55
CA PRO A 151 12.57 16.75 -18.88
C PRO A 151 11.45 17.81 -18.81
N PRO A 152 11.32 18.64 -19.85
CA PRO A 152 10.34 19.73 -19.90
C PRO A 152 8.89 19.24 -19.92
#